data_AF-A0A7C3QY45-F1
#
_entry.id   AF-A0A7C3QY45-F1
#
_cell.length_a   1.000
_cell.length_b   1.000
_cell.length_c   1.000
_cell.angle_alpha   90.00
_cell.angle_beta   90.00
_cell.angle_gamma   90.00
#
_symmetry.space_group_name_H-M   'P 1'
#
loop_
_entity.id
_entity.type
_entity.pdbx_description
1 polymer ?
#
loop_
_entity_poly.entity_id
_entity_poly.type
_entity_poly.pdbx_seq_one_letter_code
_entity_poly.pdbx_strand_id
1 'polypeptide(L)'
;MTASIARPRPIENPPVPRTEIVFSHPSEEEFARILDFYGIAWRYEPVTFPLEWDERGNVLEAFTPDFYLLQEDLYVELTTLRQSLMRIKRRKIRRLKELYPEVNIKLWDRRDFLRFLERFGEIGREQELIGKEAVRG
;
A
#
# COMPACT_ATOMS: atom_id res chain seq x y z
N MET A 1 2.07 11.70 -38.58
CA MET A 1 2.03 10.38 -37.92
C MET A 1 2.50 10.58 -36.49
N THR A 2 1.60 10.85 -35.56
CA THR A 2 1.93 10.92 -34.13
C THR A 2 2.04 9.49 -33.63
N ALA A 3 3.26 9.07 -33.26
CA ALA A 3 3.44 7.81 -32.56
C ALA A 3 2.63 7.89 -31.26
N SER A 4 1.61 7.04 -31.12
CA SER A 4 0.97 6.80 -29.83
C SER A 4 2.05 6.28 -28.90
N ILE A 5 2.47 7.10 -27.94
CA ILE A 5 3.44 6.68 -26.94
C ILE A 5 2.74 5.67 -26.05
N ALA A 6 3.28 4.45 -26.02
CA ALA A 6 2.80 3.42 -25.13
C ALA A 6 3.03 3.84 -23.69
N ARG A 7 2.00 3.69 -22.85
CA ARG A 7 2.08 3.91 -21.40
C ARG A 7 3.33 3.20 -20.81
N PRO A 8 4.13 3.87 -19.96
CA PRO A 8 5.22 3.23 -19.25
C PRO A 8 4.73 2.03 -18.43
N ARG A 9 5.50 0.94 -18.42
CA ARG A 9 5.13 -0.27 -17.66
C ARG A 9 5.28 -0.01 -16.15
N PRO A 10 4.51 -0.72 -15.29
CA PRO A 10 4.82 -0.79 -13.87
C PRO A 10 6.27 -1.22 -13.63
N ILE A 11 6.89 -0.65 -12.62
CA ILE A 11 8.29 -0.89 -12.25
C ILE A 11 8.29 -1.81 -11.04
N GLU A 12 8.77 -3.03 -11.21
CA GLU A 12 8.97 -3.99 -10.12
C GLU A 12 10.16 -3.55 -9.26
N ASN A 13 9.92 -3.33 -7.98
CA ASN A 13 10.96 -3.04 -7.01
C ASN A 13 11.53 -4.36 -6.47
N PRO A 14 12.86 -4.50 -6.35
CA PRO A 14 13.47 -5.75 -5.91
C PRO A 14 13.01 -6.11 -4.49
N PRO A 15 12.85 -7.40 -4.16
CA PRO A 15 12.56 -7.79 -2.79
C PRO A 15 13.75 -7.41 -1.89
N VAL A 16 13.45 -6.69 -0.81
CA VAL A 16 14.41 -6.32 0.22
C VAL A 16 14.28 -7.28 1.40
N PRO A 17 15.38 -7.83 1.95
CA PRO A 17 15.32 -8.63 3.18
C PRO A 17 14.63 -7.87 4.30
N ARG A 18 13.81 -8.55 5.12
CA ARG A 18 13.04 -7.91 6.23
C ARG A 18 13.92 -7.04 7.14
N THR A 19 15.17 -7.43 7.37
CA THR A 19 16.16 -6.73 8.22
C THR A 19 16.72 -5.45 7.60
N GLU A 20 16.54 -5.25 6.30
CA GLU A 20 17.08 -4.11 5.55
C GLU A 20 15.97 -3.12 5.13
N ILE A 21 14.71 -3.43 5.42
CA ILE A 21 13.59 -2.53 5.11
C ILE A 21 13.68 -1.29 5.98
N VAL A 22 13.75 -0.12 5.34
CA VAL A 22 13.61 1.18 5.98
C VAL A 22 12.20 1.69 5.70
N PHE A 23 11.34 1.66 6.71
CA PHE A 23 9.96 2.14 6.58
C PHE A 23 9.91 3.67 6.51
N SER A 24 9.09 4.19 5.61
CA SER A 24 8.85 5.61 5.43
C SER A 24 8.07 6.23 6.59
N HIS A 25 7.27 5.43 7.31
CA HIS A 25 6.50 5.88 8.46
C HIS A 25 6.39 4.81 9.57
N PRO A 26 6.40 5.16 10.87
CA PRO A 26 6.28 4.20 11.97
C PRO A 26 5.06 3.27 11.92
N SER A 27 3.94 3.75 11.35
CA SER A 27 2.74 2.93 11.18
C SER A 27 2.92 1.78 10.18
N GLU A 28 3.79 1.95 9.18
CA GLU A 28 4.11 0.87 8.24
C GLU A 28 4.93 -0.21 8.94
N GLU A 29 5.90 0.18 9.76
CA GLU A 29 6.68 -0.76 10.57
C GLU A 29 5.79 -1.53 11.56
N GLU A 30 4.87 -0.85 12.23
CA GLU A 30 3.88 -1.50 13.11
C GLU A 30 3.02 -2.50 12.33
N PHE A 31 2.50 -2.10 11.17
CA PHE A 31 1.69 -2.96 10.31
C PHE A 31 2.47 -4.21 9.86
N ALA A 32 3.72 -4.03 9.41
CA ALA A 32 4.64 -5.10 9.05
C ALA A 32 4.84 -6.11 10.19
N ARG A 33 5.08 -5.63 11.42
CA ARG A 33 5.23 -6.49 12.61
C ARG A 33 3.97 -7.31 12.88
N ILE A 34 2.80 -6.71 12.73
CA ILE A 34 1.53 -7.42 12.96
C ILE A 34 1.31 -8.47 11.87
N LEU A 35 1.54 -8.15 10.60
CA LEU A 35 1.45 -9.14 9.52
C LEU A 35 2.38 -10.34 9.77
N ASP A 36 3.61 -10.08 10.24
CA ASP A 36 4.57 -11.14 10.59
C ASP A 36 4.10 -12.00 11.76
N PHE A 37 3.53 -11.37 12.79
CA PHE A 37 2.96 -12.08 13.94
C PHE A 37 1.83 -13.04 13.52
N TYR A 38 0.98 -12.62 12.59
CA TYR A 38 -0.11 -13.46 12.06
C TYR A 38 0.31 -14.38 10.92
N GLY A 39 1.60 -14.40 10.53
CA GLY A 39 2.13 -15.25 9.46
C GLY A 39 1.61 -14.90 8.07
N ILE A 40 1.13 -13.67 7.87
CA ILE A 40 0.62 -13.20 6.57
C ILE A 40 1.83 -12.85 5.70
N ALA A 41 1.89 -13.36 4.47
CA ALA A 41 3.04 -13.07 3.61
C ALA A 41 2.84 -11.74 2.88
N TRP A 42 3.86 -10.88 2.91
CA TRP A 42 3.79 -9.55 2.35
C TRP A 42 5.12 -9.08 1.74
N ARG A 43 5.04 -8.07 0.86
CA ARG A 43 6.18 -7.28 0.34
C ARG A 43 5.96 -5.80 0.62
N TYR A 44 7.02 -5.09 0.99
CA TYR A 44 7.03 -3.62 1.10
C TYR A 44 7.24 -2.99 -0.27
N GLU A 45 6.47 -1.96 -0.60
CA GLU A 45 6.61 -1.16 -1.83
C GLU A 45 7.03 -1.98 -3.07
N PRO A 46 6.32 -3.06 -3.46
CA PRO A 46 6.86 -4.00 -4.42
C PRO A 46 6.80 -3.53 -5.87
N VAL A 47 5.91 -2.58 -6.19
CA VAL A 47 5.67 -2.11 -7.55
C VAL A 47 5.35 -0.63 -7.55
N THR A 48 6.02 0.12 -8.43
CA THR A 48 5.73 1.53 -8.71
C THR A 48 4.91 1.63 -10.01
N PHE A 49 3.71 2.21 -9.92
CA PHE A 49 2.79 2.39 -11.04
C PHE A 49 2.86 3.82 -11.61
N PRO A 50 3.28 4.01 -12.87
CA PRO A 50 3.17 5.29 -13.56
C PRO A 50 1.70 5.70 -13.74
N LEU A 51 1.34 6.91 -13.33
CA LEU A 51 -0.02 7.48 -13.40
C LEU A 51 -0.14 8.61 -14.42
N GLU A 52 0.96 9.33 -14.67
CA GLU A 52 1.07 10.42 -15.63
C GLU A 52 2.48 10.45 -16.24
N TRP A 53 2.59 10.78 -17.53
CA TRP A 53 3.85 10.85 -18.26
C TRP A 53 3.80 11.89 -19.39
N ASP A 54 4.96 12.43 -19.77
CA ASP A 54 5.08 13.43 -20.84
C ASP A 54 5.11 12.81 -22.25
N GLU A 55 5.20 13.67 -23.27
CA GLU A 55 5.35 13.28 -24.68
C GLU A 55 6.68 12.60 -25.02
N ARG A 56 7.56 12.39 -24.04
CA ARG A 56 8.80 11.62 -24.19
C ARG A 56 8.74 10.31 -23.40
N GLY A 57 7.63 10.05 -22.71
CA GLY A 57 7.44 8.87 -21.84
C GLY A 57 8.09 9.01 -20.47
N ASN A 58 8.55 10.20 -20.08
CA ASN A 58 9.07 10.44 -18.73
C ASN A 58 7.92 10.44 -17.74
N VAL A 59 8.05 9.70 -16.64
CA VAL A 59 7.02 9.61 -15.59
C VAL A 59 6.95 10.95 -14.83
N LEU A 60 5.78 11.57 -14.84
CA LEU A 60 5.49 12.82 -14.13
C LEU A 60 4.83 12.57 -12.77
N GLU A 61 3.97 11.56 -12.69
CA GLU A 61 3.34 11.12 -11.46
C GLU A 61 3.33 9.59 -11.40
N ALA A 62 3.69 9.04 -10.24
CA ALA A 62 3.59 7.62 -9.94
C ALA A 62 2.92 7.37 -8.59
N PHE A 63 2.60 6.10 -8.37
CA PHE A 63 2.05 5.59 -7.13
C PHE A 63 2.66 4.23 -6.79
N THR A 64 3.19 4.11 -5.58
CA THR A 64 3.80 2.89 -5.06
C THR A 64 3.00 2.52 -3.81
N PRO A 65 2.20 1.44 -3.83
CA PRO A 65 1.45 1.02 -2.65
C PRO A 65 2.40 0.57 -1.55
N ASP A 66 2.09 0.92 -0.30
CA ASP A 66 2.94 0.61 0.86
C ASP A 66 3.21 -0.91 1.00
N PHE A 67 2.18 -1.75 0.81
CA PHE A 67 2.27 -3.21 0.96
C PHE A 67 1.58 -3.97 -0.17
N TYR A 68 2.02 -5.20 -0.38
CA TYR A 68 1.29 -6.21 -1.14
C TYR A 68 1.18 -7.48 -0.32
N LEU A 69 -0.05 -7.97 -0.14
CA LEU A 69 -0.36 -9.22 0.55
C LEU A 69 -0.46 -10.34 -0.49
N LEU A 70 0.44 -11.33 -0.38
CA LEU A 70 0.68 -12.30 -1.46
C LEU A 70 -0.49 -13.26 -1.65
N GLN A 71 -1.09 -13.72 -0.54
CA GLN A 71 -2.18 -14.70 -0.59
C GLN A 71 -3.47 -14.08 -1.11
N GLU A 72 -3.71 -12.80 -0.80
CA GLU A 72 -4.93 -12.08 -1.18
C GLU A 72 -4.85 -11.43 -2.55
N ASP A 73 -3.67 -11.44 -3.19
CA ASP A 73 -3.37 -10.64 -4.40
C ASP A 73 -3.88 -9.21 -4.21
N LEU A 74 -3.40 -8.55 -3.14
CA LEU A 74 -3.94 -7.27 -2.68
C LEU A 74 -2.83 -6.28 -2.35
N TYR A 75 -2.83 -5.16 -3.08
CA TYR A 75 -2.08 -3.98 -2.69
C TYR A 75 -2.82 -3.20 -1.60
N VAL A 76 -2.08 -2.77 -0.59
CA VAL A 76 -2.58 -2.00 0.54
C VAL A 76 -1.81 -0.69 0.63
N GLU A 77 -2.55 0.40 0.65
CA GLU A 77 -2.06 1.73 0.99
C GLU A 77 -2.56 2.07 2.40
N LEU A 78 -1.67 2.35 3.33
CA LEU A 78 -2.03 2.81 4.66
C LEU A 78 -2.48 4.27 4.62
N THR A 79 -3.54 4.57 5.37
CA THR A 79 -4.03 5.93 5.54
C THR A 79 -4.20 6.29 6.99
N THR A 80 -3.81 7.52 7.31
CA THR A 80 -4.34 8.24 8.47
C THR A 80 -5.57 9.03 7.99
N LEU A 81 -6.55 9.28 8.86
CA LEU A 81 -7.82 9.93 8.49
C LEU A 81 -7.68 11.44 8.16
N ARG A 82 -6.47 11.96 7.95
CA ARG A 82 -6.22 13.37 7.61
C ARG A 82 -6.82 13.69 6.24
N GLN A 83 -7.96 14.38 6.25
CA GLN A 83 -8.82 14.58 5.07
C GLN A 83 -8.11 15.19 3.85
N SER A 84 -7.18 16.14 4.07
CA SER A 84 -6.43 16.80 2.97
C SER A 84 -5.55 15.81 2.19
N LEU A 85 -4.86 14.90 2.89
CA LEU A 85 -4.01 13.87 2.28
C LEU A 85 -4.84 12.76 1.63
N MET A 86 -5.99 12.42 2.22
CA MET A 86 -6.91 11.42 1.66
C MET A 86 -7.41 11.81 0.26
N ARG A 87 -7.63 13.10 -0.02
CA ARG A 87 -8.08 13.53 -1.35
C ARG A 87 -7.05 13.21 -2.44
N ILE A 88 -5.77 13.44 -2.13
CA ILE A 88 -4.65 13.15 -3.06
C ILE A 88 -4.51 11.64 -3.25
N LYS A 89 -4.47 10.86 -2.15
CA LYS A 89 -4.38 9.39 -2.21
C LYS A 89 -5.54 8.80 -3.03
N ARG A 90 -6.78 9.25 -2.79
CA ARG A 90 -7.97 8.79 -3.55
C ARG A 90 -7.92 9.16 -5.03
N ARG A 91 -7.41 10.35 -5.38
CA ARG A 91 -7.21 10.73 -6.79
C ARG A 91 -6.24 9.76 -7.47
N LYS A 92 -5.08 9.51 -6.86
CA LYS A 92 -4.06 8.60 -7.38
C LYS A 92 -4.59 7.17 -7.52
N ILE A 93 -5.27 6.64 -6.51
CA ILE A 93 -5.87 5.29 -6.56
C ILE A 93 -6.93 5.19 -7.66
N ARG A 94 -7.77 6.22 -7.85
CA ARG A 94 -8.74 6.23 -8.95
C ARG A 94 -8.02 6.18 -10.30
N ARG A 95 -6.99 7.02 -10.48
CA ARG A 95 -6.18 7.04 -11.70
C ARG A 95 -5.48 5.71 -11.94
N LEU A 96 -4.96 5.09 -10.89
CA LEU A 96 -4.37 3.76 -10.95
C LEU A 96 -5.40 2.75 -11.46
N LYS A 97 -6.62 2.73 -10.93
CA LYS A 97 -7.66 1.79 -11.38
C LYS A 97 -8.14 2.05 -12.81
N GLU A 98 -8.10 3.29 -13.29
CA GLU A 98 -8.39 3.61 -14.69
C GLU A 98 -7.32 3.04 -15.64
N LEU A 99 -6.05 3.08 -15.22
CA LEU A 99 -4.92 2.61 -16.03
C LEU A 99 -4.68 1.10 -15.87
N TYR A 100 -4.79 0.58 -14.66
CA TYR A 100 -4.49 -0.80 -14.29
C TYR A 100 -5.73 -1.42 -13.62
N PRO A 101 -6.80 -1.69 -14.40
CA PRO A 101 -8.05 -2.23 -13.86
C PRO A 101 -7.89 -3.61 -13.20
N GLU A 102 -6.85 -4.36 -13.55
CA GLU A 102 -6.47 -5.64 -12.96
C GLU A 102 -5.88 -5.50 -11.54
N VAL A 103 -5.42 -4.32 -11.15
CA VAL A 103 -4.75 -4.12 -9.86
C VAL A 103 -5.77 -4.02 -8.74
N ASN A 104 -5.78 -5.04 -7.88
CA ASN A 104 -6.56 -5.04 -6.65
C ASN A 104 -5.86 -4.21 -5.58
N ILE A 105 -6.35 -2.99 -5.36
CA ILE A 105 -5.82 -2.06 -4.35
C ILE A 105 -6.89 -1.54 -3.40
N LYS A 106 -6.54 -1.47 -2.10
CA LYS A 106 -7.34 -0.90 -1.03
C LYS A 106 -6.56 0.13 -0.21
N LEU A 107 -7.29 1.15 0.25
CA LEU A 107 -6.81 2.11 1.23
C LEU A 107 -7.27 1.62 2.61
N TRP A 108 -6.33 1.32 3.52
CA TRP A 108 -6.65 0.80 4.84
C TRP A 108 -6.33 1.80 5.94
N ASP A 109 -7.32 2.07 6.78
CA ASP A 109 -7.07 2.61 8.11
C ASP A 109 -6.92 1.47 9.14
N ARG A 110 -6.68 1.83 10.41
CA ARG A 110 -6.57 0.86 11.51
C ARG A 110 -7.79 -0.05 11.65
N ARG A 111 -8.99 0.44 11.36
CA ARG A 111 -10.24 -0.34 11.48
C ARG A 111 -10.39 -1.31 10.31
N ASP A 112 -10.01 -0.90 9.10
CA ASP A 112 -9.95 -1.81 7.94
C ASP A 112 -9.01 -2.99 8.24
N PHE A 113 -7.85 -2.69 8.82
CA PHE A 113 -6.89 -3.72 9.18
C PHE A 113 -7.42 -4.68 10.27
N LEU A 114 -8.02 -4.16 11.34
CA LEU A 114 -8.64 -5.00 12.37
C LEU A 114 -9.70 -5.93 11.78
N ARG A 115 -10.59 -5.43 10.91
CA ARG A 115 -11.57 -6.26 10.18
C ARG A 115 -10.93 -7.30 9.28
N PHE A 116 -9.76 -7.01 8.72
CA PHE A 116 -9.02 -7.99 7.94
C PHE A 116 -8.50 -9.11 8.84
N LEU A 117 -7.94 -8.79 10.01
CA LEU A 117 -7.44 -9.77 10.98
C LEU A 117 -8.55 -10.65 11.58
N GLU A 118 -9.76 -10.12 11.78
CA GLU A 118 -10.93 -10.89 12.23
C GLU A 118 -11.19 -12.13 11.36
N ARG A 119 -10.76 -12.11 10.08
CA ARG A 119 -10.93 -13.23 9.14
C ARG A 119 -9.92 -14.36 9.32
N PHE A 120 -8.84 -14.16 10.10
CA PHE A 120 -7.75 -15.14 10.28
C PHE A 120 -7.85 -15.95 11.58
N GLY A 121 -8.80 -15.65 12.48
CA GLY A 121 -9.07 -16.49 13.65
C GLY A 121 -9.75 -15.72 14.77
N GLU A 122 -10.75 -16.35 15.40
CA GLU A 122 -11.57 -15.75 16.47
C GLU A 122 -10.72 -15.17 17.62
N ILE A 123 -10.82 -13.85 17.73
CA ILE A 123 -10.61 -12.92 18.84
C ILE A 123 -9.92 -13.48 20.11
N GLY A 124 -8.82 -12.83 20.50
CA GLY A 124 -8.34 -12.90 21.88
C GLY A 124 -7.16 -12.03 22.30
N ARG A 125 -6.34 -11.48 21.38
CA ARG A 125 -5.10 -10.73 21.76
C ARG A 125 -4.86 -9.41 21.01
N GLU A 126 -5.81 -8.93 20.23
CA GLU A 126 -5.65 -7.73 19.39
C GLU A 126 -5.43 -6.43 20.19
N GLN A 127 -6.04 -6.32 21.38
CA GLN A 127 -5.90 -5.13 22.23
C GLN A 127 -4.56 -5.07 22.97
N GLU A 128 -3.82 -6.17 23.05
CA GLU A 128 -2.55 -6.26 23.78
C GLU A 128 -1.34 -6.00 22.85
N LEU A 129 -1.48 -6.31 21.56
CA LEU A 129 -0.45 -6.12 20.54
C LEU A 129 -0.45 -4.73 19.91
N ILE A 130 -1.63 -4.11 19.76
CA ILE A 130 -1.71 -2.77 19.18
C ILE A 130 -1.52 -1.76 20.31
N GLY A 131 -0.25 -1.47 20.58
CA GLY A 131 0.20 -0.57 21.64
C GLY A 131 -0.57 0.76 21.68
N LYS A 132 -0.81 1.24 22.90
CA LYS A 132 -1.52 2.48 23.25
C LYS A 132 -0.81 3.79 22.83
N GLU A 133 -0.05 3.84 21.74
CA GLU A 133 0.72 5.05 21.35
C GLU A 133 0.08 5.87 20.23
N ALA A 134 -1.24 6.07 20.30
CA ALA A 134 -1.92 7.13 19.55
C ALA A 134 -2.91 7.93 20.41
N VAL A 135 -2.75 7.92 21.74
CA VAL A 135 -3.40 8.90 22.63
C VAL A 135 -2.40 10.02 22.93
N ARG A 136 -1.94 10.72 21.90
CA ARG A 136 -1.47 12.12 21.92
C ARG A 136 -1.00 12.50 20.52
N GLY A 137 -1.83 13.30 19.85
CA GLY A 137 -1.60 13.89 18.54
C GLY A 137 -2.86 14.60 18.08
#